data_AF-D8V819-F1
#
_entry.id   AF-D8V819-F1
#
_cell.length_a   1.000
_cell.length_b   1.000
_cell.length_c   1.000
_cell.angle_alpha   90.00
_cell.angle_beta   90.00
_cell.angle_gamma   90.00
#
_symmetry.space_group_name_H-M   'P 1'
#
loop_
_entity.id
_entity.type
_entity.pdbx_description
1 polymer ?
#
loop_
_entity_poly.entity_id
_entity_poly.type
_entity_poly.pdbx_seq_one_letter_code
_entity_poly.pdbx_strand_id
1 'polypeptide(L)'
;NSADESVKGPNLTEISKKITDSNAVLLAVKEVEVLLSSIDELAKKAIGKKIDQNNALGTLDNHNGSLLAGAYAISALITEKLSSIKDSGELKAEIEKAKKCSESFTKKLSDNQAELGIENATDDNAKKAILKTHNAKDKGAEELVKLSESVAGLLKAAQAILANSVKELTSPVVAES
;
A
#
# COMPACT_ATOMS: atom_id res chain seq x y z
N ASN A 1 6.66 -54.60 -16.16
CA ASN A 1 6.04 -53.30 -15.86
C ASN A 1 7.12 -52.29 -15.63
N SER A 2 7.62 -51.67 -16.70
CA SER A 2 8.40 -50.43 -16.58
C SER A 2 7.37 -49.37 -16.24
N ALA A 3 7.26 -49.00 -14.96
CA ALA A 3 6.56 -47.78 -14.62
C ALA A 3 7.30 -46.67 -15.35
N ASP A 4 6.64 -46.09 -16.33
CA ASP A 4 7.16 -44.99 -17.13
C ASP A 4 7.51 -43.84 -16.18
N GLU A 5 8.80 -43.60 -15.96
CA GLU A 5 9.30 -42.49 -15.16
C GLU A 5 8.96 -41.13 -15.80
N SER A 6 8.35 -41.11 -17.00
CA SER A 6 8.00 -39.90 -17.75
C SER A 6 6.81 -39.08 -17.20
N VAL A 7 6.08 -39.57 -16.19
CA VAL A 7 4.97 -38.82 -15.58
C VAL A 7 5.16 -38.68 -14.07
N LYS A 8 6.28 -38.07 -13.66
CA LYS A 8 6.38 -37.57 -12.28
C LYS A 8 5.34 -36.46 -12.12
N GLY A 9 4.38 -36.65 -11.20
CA GLY A 9 3.39 -35.62 -10.87
C GLY A 9 4.03 -34.39 -10.21
N PRO A 10 3.30 -33.25 -10.09
CA PRO A 10 3.81 -32.00 -9.54
C PRO A 10 4.47 -32.17 -8.16
N ASN A 11 5.60 -31.48 -7.93
CA ASN A 11 6.31 -31.50 -6.65
C ASN A 11 5.53 -30.73 -5.58
N LEU A 12 4.61 -31.42 -4.88
CA LEU A 12 3.69 -30.80 -3.94
C LEU A 12 4.39 -30.11 -2.76
N THR A 13 5.54 -30.61 -2.30
CA THR A 13 6.30 -30.00 -1.20
C THR A 13 6.85 -28.62 -1.63
N GLU A 14 7.37 -28.52 -2.84
CA GLU A 14 7.88 -27.27 -3.37
C GLU A 14 6.75 -26.29 -3.68
N ILE A 15 5.68 -26.76 -4.32
CA ILE A 15 4.52 -25.92 -4.69
C ILE A 15 3.82 -25.37 -3.45
N SER A 16 3.58 -26.20 -2.42
CA SER A 16 2.96 -25.75 -1.16
C SER A 16 3.80 -24.69 -0.45
N LYS A 17 5.14 -24.80 -0.50
CA LYS A 17 6.05 -23.77 -0.01
C LYS A 17 5.92 -22.47 -0.82
N LYS A 18 5.96 -22.54 -2.16
CA LYS A 18 5.77 -21.36 -3.04
C LYS A 18 4.45 -20.65 -2.72
N ILE A 19 3.34 -21.38 -2.65
CA ILE A 19 2.02 -20.84 -2.30
C ILE A 19 2.05 -20.14 -0.94
N THR A 20 2.66 -20.77 0.07
CA THR A 20 2.74 -20.20 1.44
C THR A 20 3.53 -18.89 1.43
N ASP A 21 4.69 -18.88 0.79
CA ASP A 21 5.58 -17.72 0.73
C ASP A 21 4.92 -16.57 -0.07
N SER A 22 4.35 -16.85 -1.24
CA SER A 22 3.64 -15.84 -2.05
C SER A 22 2.38 -15.30 -1.36
N ASN A 23 1.65 -16.14 -0.63
CA ASN A 23 0.48 -15.69 0.13
C ASN A 23 0.88 -14.78 1.30
N ALA A 24 2.00 -15.05 1.97
CA ALA A 24 2.51 -14.17 3.03
C ALA A 24 2.88 -12.78 2.50
N VAL A 25 3.53 -12.71 1.33
CA VAL A 25 3.82 -11.42 0.66
C VAL A 25 2.53 -10.71 0.28
N LEU A 26 1.56 -11.40 -0.32
CA LEU A 26 0.27 -10.82 -0.70
C LEU A 26 -0.47 -10.22 0.50
N LEU A 27 -0.49 -10.91 1.64
CA LEU A 27 -1.12 -10.41 2.87
C LEU A 27 -0.43 -9.14 3.39
N ALA A 28 0.91 -9.09 3.37
CA ALA A 28 1.65 -7.90 3.78
C ALA A 28 1.37 -6.70 2.87
N VAL A 29 1.28 -6.91 1.55
CA VAL A 29 0.93 -5.84 0.59
C VAL A 29 -0.51 -5.35 0.81
N LYS A 30 -1.45 -6.24 1.11
CA LYS A 30 -2.84 -5.85 1.46
C LYS A 30 -2.92 -5.00 2.72
N GLU A 31 -2.10 -5.28 3.74
CA GLU A 31 -2.04 -4.43 4.93
C GLU A 31 -1.65 -2.99 4.56
N VAL A 32 -0.66 -2.82 3.67
CA VAL A 32 -0.26 -1.49 3.16
C VAL A 32 -1.38 -0.81 2.37
N GLU A 33 -2.10 -1.54 1.53
CA GLU A 33 -3.26 -1.02 0.79
C GLU A 33 -4.36 -0.50 1.74
N VAL A 34 -4.63 -1.22 2.82
CA VAL A 34 -5.62 -0.80 3.84
C VAL A 34 -5.16 0.46 4.57
N LEU A 35 -3.87 0.57 4.92
CA LEU A 35 -3.33 1.79 5.52
C LEU A 35 -3.47 3.00 4.58
N LEU A 36 -3.21 2.84 3.27
CA LEU A 36 -3.46 3.90 2.29
C LEU A 36 -4.93 4.28 2.22
N SER A 37 -5.82 3.30 2.25
CA SER A 37 -7.28 3.52 2.26
C SER A 37 -7.72 4.28 3.50
N SER A 38 -7.06 4.08 4.64
CA SER A 38 -7.34 4.85 5.85
C SER A 38 -6.98 6.33 5.69
N ILE A 39 -5.87 6.67 5.00
CA ILE A 39 -5.54 8.06 4.67
C ILE A 39 -6.58 8.65 3.72
N ASP A 40 -7.04 7.89 2.73
CA ASP A 40 -8.11 8.33 1.83
C ASP A 40 -9.40 8.65 2.59
N GLU A 41 -9.75 7.84 3.60
CA GLU A 41 -10.94 8.07 4.42
C GLU A 41 -10.78 9.33 5.28
N LEU A 42 -9.61 9.53 5.91
CA LEU A 42 -9.29 10.77 6.62
C LEU A 42 -9.44 11.99 5.71
N ALA A 43 -8.88 11.93 4.50
CA ALA A 43 -8.92 13.04 3.54
C ALA A 43 -10.35 13.34 3.05
N LYS A 44 -11.15 12.30 2.75
CA LYS A 44 -12.50 12.46 2.20
C LYS A 44 -13.53 12.85 3.26
N LYS A 45 -13.37 12.36 4.49
CA LYS A 45 -14.40 12.49 5.52
C LYS A 45 -14.06 13.52 6.59
N ALA A 46 -12.80 13.63 7.01
CA ALA A 46 -12.45 14.31 8.26
C ALA A 46 -11.86 15.72 8.07
N ILE A 47 -11.42 16.11 6.87
CA ILE A 47 -10.91 17.46 6.63
C ILE A 47 -12.04 18.50 6.86
N GLY A 48 -11.74 19.51 7.67
CA GLY A 48 -12.67 20.58 8.01
C GLY A 48 -13.86 20.10 8.85
N LYS A 49 -13.69 18.99 9.59
CA LYS A 49 -14.76 18.37 10.36
C LYS A 49 -14.45 18.25 11.85
N LYS A 50 -15.54 18.17 12.62
CA LYS A 50 -15.58 17.75 14.01
C LYS A 50 -16.66 16.70 14.22
N ILE A 51 -16.57 15.96 15.31
CA ILE A 51 -17.68 15.10 15.75
C ILE A 51 -18.85 16.00 16.18
N ASP A 52 -20.04 15.67 15.71
CA ASP A 52 -21.30 16.30 16.13
C ASP A 52 -22.14 15.30 16.96
N GLN A 53 -23.14 15.80 17.68
CA GLN A 53 -23.95 15.05 18.66
C GLN A 53 -24.81 13.93 18.03
N ASN A 54 -24.95 13.90 16.69
CA ASN A 54 -25.88 13.01 15.97
C ASN A 54 -25.18 11.88 15.21
N ASN A 55 -24.08 11.32 15.75
CA ASN A 55 -23.24 10.34 15.05
C ASN A 55 -22.83 10.82 13.64
N ALA A 56 -22.65 12.13 13.50
CA ALA A 56 -22.37 12.81 12.24
C ALA A 56 -21.10 13.65 12.36
N LEU A 57 -20.58 14.06 11.21
CA LEU A 57 -19.49 15.02 11.14
C LEU A 57 -20.06 16.42 10.89
N GLY A 58 -19.90 17.30 11.87
CA GLY A 58 -20.17 18.72 11.74
C GLY A 58 -18.98 19.45 11.10
N THR A 59 -19.18 20.70 10.69
CA THR A 59 -18.11 21.53 10.12
C THR A 59 -17.24 22.15 11.23
N LEU A 60 -15.93 22.12 11.02
CA LEU A 60 -14.91 22.85 11.78
C LEU A 60 -13.74 23.14 10.83
N ASP A 61 -13.89 24.20 10.04
CA ASP A 61 -12.94 24.52 8.98
C ASP A 61 -11.58 24.92 9.56
N ASN A 62 -10.51 24.57 8.84
CA ASN A 62 -9.14 25.06 9.08
C ASN A 62 -8.53 24.67 10.44
N HIS A 63 -8.91 23.53 11.00
CA HIS A 63 -8.29 22.96 12.22
C HIS A 63 -7.77 21.54 11.97
N ASN A 64 -7.02 21.36 10.90
CA ASN A 64 -6.62 20.03 10.42
C ASN A 64 -5.24 19.56 10.92
N GLY A 65 -4.55 20.32 11.80
CA GLY A 65 -3.18 20.01 12.20
C GLY A 65 -2.99 18.61 12.79
N SER A 66 -3.83 18.23 13.75
CA SER A 66 -3.78 16.89 14.37
C SER A 66 -4.20 15.77 13.41
N LEU A 67 -5.17 16.02 12.52
CA LEU A 67 -5.56 15.10 11.45
C LEU A 67 -4.37 14.81 10.52
N LEU A 68 -3.64 15.84 10.11
CA LEU A 68 -2.47 15.72 9.25
C LEU A 68 -1.30 15.04 9.96
N ALA A 69 -1.09 15.28 11.25
CA ALA A 69 -0.13 14.53 12.05
C ALA A 69 -0.47 13.03 12.09
N GLY A 70 -1.76 12.68 12.18
CA GLY A 70 -2.23 11.30 12.08
C GLY A 70 -1.94 10.68 10.71
N ALA A 71 -2.21 11.41 9.61
CA ALA A 71 -1.90 10.95 8.27
C ALA A 71 -0.38 10.75 8.04
N TYR A 72 0.45 11.64 8.61
CA TYR A 72 1.91 11.49 8.61
C TYR A 72 2.37 10.25 9.38
N ALA A 73 1.78 9.97 10.54
CA ALA A 73 2.10 8.76 11.30
C ALA A 73 1.76 7.48 10.51
N ILE A 74 0.62 7.46 9.82
CA ILE A 74 0.25 6.34 8.93
C ILE A 74 1.21 6.23 7.74
N SER A 75 1.68 7.36 7.16
CA SER A 75 2.63 7.32 6.05
C SER A 75 4.00 6.74 6.46
N ALA A 76 4.46 7.06 7.67
CA ALA A 76 5.65 6.47 8.25
C ALA A 76 5.46 4.96 8.48
N LEU A 77 4.31 4.54 9.03
CA LEU A 77 3.98 3.12 9.22
C LEU A 77 3.93 2.36 7.88
N ILE A 78 3.37 2.95 6.83
CA ILE A 78 3.40 2.36 5.47
C ILE A 78 4.83 2.09 5.02
N THR A 79 5.75 3.03 5.25
CA THR A 79 7.17 2.89 4.89
C THR A 79 7.84 1.77 5.67
N GLU A 80 7.55 1.66 6.97
CA GLU A 80 8.02 0.56 7.82
C GLU A 80 7.51 -0.79 7.31
N LYS A 81 6.21 -0.90 7.03
CA LYS A 81 5.58 -2.12 6.54
C LYS A 81 6.15 -2.56 5.21
N LEU A 82 6.30 -1.66 4.24
CA LEU A 82 6.94 -1.94 2.95
C LEU A 82 8.39 -2.41 3.14
N SER A 83 9.14 -1.80 4.06
CA SER A 83 10.53 -2.20 4.36
C SER A 83 10.62 -3.56 5.05
N SER A 84 9.54 -4.01 5.71
CA SER A 84 9.48 -5.31 6.39
C SER A 84 9.08 -6.48 5.47
N ILE A 85 8.60 -6.20 4.25
CA ILE A 85 8.23 -7.25 3.28
C ILE A 85 9.50 -7.98 2.87
N LYS A 86 9.61 -9.25 3.29
CA LYS A 86 10.72 -10.13 2.95
C LYS A 86 10.46 -10.78 1.61
N ASP A 87 10.85 -10.11 0.54
CA ASP A 87 10.94 -10.70 -0.80
C ASP A 87 12.33 -10.40 -1.38
N SER A 88 13.14 -11.44 -1.54
CA SER A 88 14.45 -11.36 -2.21
C SER A 88 14.39 -11.77 -3.67
N GLY A 89 13.18 -11.92 -4.22
CA GLY A 89 12.91 -12.55 -5.50
C GLY A 89 12.23 -11.60 -6.48
N GLU A 90 11.11 -12.07 -7.04
CA GLU A 90 10.47 -11.49 -8.22
C GLU A 90 9.81 -10.12 -7.99
N LEU A 91 9.49 -9.74 -6.74
CA LEU A 91 8.78 -8.48 -6.43
C LEU A 91 9.68 -7.40 -5.85
N LYS A 92 10.98 -7.67 -5.73
CA LYS A 92 11.93 -6.75 -5.11
C LYS A 92 11.90 -5.35 -5.73
N ALA A 93 11.78 -5.25 -7.05
CA ALA A 93 11.76 -3.97 -7.75
C ALA A 93 10.49 -3.16 -7.43
N GLU A 94 9.33 -3.81 -7.40
CA GLU A 94 8.03 -3.24 -7.09
C GLU A 94 7.95 -2.78 -5.63
N ILE A 95 8.51 -3.56 -4.70
CA ILE A 95 8.62 -3.21 -3.28
C ILE A 95 9.48 -1.96 -3.10
N GLU A 96 10.68 -1.94 -3.70
CA GLU A 96 11.57 -0.77 -3.62
C GLU A 96 10.95 0.47 -4.24
N LYS A 97 10.22 0.33 -5.36
CA LYS A 97 9.47 1.43 -5.96
C LYS A 97 8.41 1.97 -5.00
N ALA A 98 7.57 1.10 -4.43
CA ALA A 98 6.53 1.50 -3.49
C ALA A 98 7.13 2.18 -2.25
N LYS A 99 8.23 1.63 -1.71
CA LYS A 99 8.96 2.20 -0.59
C LYS A 99 9.51 3.59 -0.90
N LYS A 100 10.16 3.78 -2.05
CA LYS A 100 10.65 5.10 -2.46
C LYS A 100 9.50 6.12 -2.57
N CYS A 101 8.34 5.69 -3.08
CA CYS A 101 7.15 6.54 -3.11
C CYS A 101 6.63 6.88 -1.70
N SER A 102 6.67 5.95 -0.75
CA SER A 102 6.22 6.20 0.63
C SER A 102 7.14 7.14 1.40
N GLU A 103 8.45 6.98 1.21
CA GLU A 103 9.46 7.92 1.71
C GLU A 103 9.26 9.31 1.10
N SER A 104 9.03 9.40 -0.22
CA SER A 104 8.78 10.68 -0.89
C SER A 104 7.53 11.38 -0.36
N PHE A 105 6.43 10.64 -0.17
CA PHE A 105 5.20 11.18 0.39
C PHE A 105 5.41 11.69 1.82
N THR A 106 5.99 10.86 2.69
CA THR A 106 6.27 11.23 4.09
C THR A 106 7.18 12.46 4.16
N LYS A 107 8.23 12.50 3.32
CA LYS A 107 9.13 13.64 3.23
C LYS A 107 8.41 14.91 2.77
N LYS A 108 7.53 14.81 1.77
CA LYS A 108 6.79 15.97 1.25
C LYS A 108 5.91 16.61 2.31
N LEU A 109 5.25 15.79 3.15
CA LEU A 109 4.48 16.28 4.29
C LEU A 109 5.38 17.03 5.28
N SER A 110 6.55 16.46 5.64
CA SER A 110 7.49 17.13 6.56
C SER A 110 8.11 18.40 5.98
N ASP A 111 8.40 18.44 4.68
CA ASP A 111 8.95 19.62 4.01
C ASP A 111 7.96 20.80 4.03
N ASN A 112 6.66 20.51 4.09
CA ASN A 112 5.58 21.50 4.19
C ASN A 112 5.10 21.76 5.63
N GLN A 113 5.89 21.39 6.66
CA GLN A 113 5.48 21.50 8.06
C GLN A 113 5.04 22.91 8.48
N ALA A 114 5.58 23.96 7.86
CA ALA A 114 5.22 25.35 8.20
C ALA A 114 3.72 25.65 7.98
N GLU A 115 3.07 24.89 7.08
CA GLU A 115 1.66 25.05 6.74
C GLU A 115 0.80 23.85 7.16
N LEU A 116 1.42 22.67 7.29
CA LEU A 116 0.73 21.42 7.66
C LEU A 116 0.86 21.05 9.14
N GLY A 117 1.93 21.51 9.80
CA GLY A 117 2.29 21.19 11.19
C GLY A 117 1.76 22.19 12.21
N ILE A 118 0.88 23.10 11.79
CA ILE A 118 0.21 24.08 12.66
C ILE A 118 -1.20 23.59 13.02
N GLU A 119 -1.69 23.95 14.21
CA GLU A 119 -3.04 23.57 14.66
C GLU A 119 -4.12 23.95 13.65
N ASN A 120 -4.03 25.18 13.15
CA ASN A 120 -4.97 25.80 12.23
C ASN A 120 -4.64 25.56 10.74
N ALA A 121 -4.08 24.39 10.41
CA ALA A 121 -3.83 24.02 9.02
C ALA A 121 -5.14 24.07 8.22
N THR A 122 -5.12 24.85 7.14
CA THR A 122 -6.33 25.13 6.34
C THR A 122 -6.86 23.88 5.64
N ASP A 123 -8.15 23.87 5.33
CA ASP A 123 -8.77 22.77 4.58
C ASP A 123 -8.11 22.59 3.21
N ASP A 124 -7.77 23.69 2.54
CA ASP A 124 -7.12 23.65 1.23
C ASP A 124 -5.70 23.06 1.32
N ASN A 125 -4.91 23.46 2.33
CA ASN A 125 -3.59 22.88 2.55
C ASN A 125 -3.66 21.39 2.91
N ALA A 126 -4.64 21.00 3.75
CA ALA A 126 -4.89 19.60 4.06
C ALA A 126 -5.27 18.80 2.80
N LYS A 127 -6.14 19.34 1.93
CA LYS A 127 -6.50 18.70 0.66
C LYS A 127 -5.31 18.58 -0.28
N LYS A 128 -4.46 19.60 -0.40
CA LYS A 128 -3.21 19.57 -1.19
C LYS A 128 -2.23 18.52 -0.68
N ALA A 129 -2.32 18.13 0.58
CA ALA A 129 -1.44 17.16 1.23
C ALA A 129 -1.95 15.72 1.11
N ILE A 130 -3.24 15.45 1.34
CA ILE A 130 -3.74 14.07 1.49
C ILE A 130 -4.97 13.73 0.63
N LEU A 131 -5.57 14.69 -0.10
CA LEU A 131 -6.70 14.41 -0.98
C LEU A 131 -6.22 14.17 -2.42
N LYS A 132 -6.10 12.91 -2.82
CA LYS A 132 -5.65 12.49 -4.18
C LYS A 132 -6.44 13.12 -5.34
N THR A 133 -7.70 13.50 -5.12
CA THR A 133 -8.55 14.09 -6.16
C THR A 133 -8.53 15.62 -6.16
N HIS A 134 -7.77 16.27 -5.27
CA HIS A 134 -7.69 17.73 -5.25
C HIS A 134 -6.97 18.26 -6.50
N ASN A 135 -7.34 19.46 -6.94
CA ASN A 135 -6.78 20.06 -8.15
C ASN A 135 -5.31 20.43 -7.96
N ALA A 136 -4.98 21.10 -6.85
CA ALA A 136 -3.61 21.36 -6.43
C ALA A 136 -3.13 20.24 -5.50
N LYS A 137 -1.92 19.73 -5.73
CA LYS A 137 -1.39 18.55 -5.04
C LYS A 137 0.06 18.74 -4.56
N ASP A 138 0.49 19.99 -4.47
CA ASP A 138 1.87 20.43 -4.27
C ASP A 138 2.41 20.21 -2.85
N LYS A 139 1.60 19.64 -1.93
CA LYS A 139 1.94 19.43 -0.51
C LYS A 139 1.98 17.96 -0.08
N GLY A 140 1.82 17.02 -1.01
CA GLY A 140 1.87 15.59 -0.71
C GLY A 140 0.87 14.76 -1.50
N ALA A 141 -0.23 15.35 -1.97
CA ALA A 141 -1.27 14.57 -2.64
C ALA A 141 -0.78 13.98 -3.97
N GLU A 142 0.23 14.59 -4.61
CA GLU A 142 0.85 14.05 -5.82
C GLU A 142 1.70 12.82 -5.50
N GLU A 143 2.51 12.88 -4.45
CA GLU A 143 3.29 11.75 -3.96
C GLU A 143 2.39 10.62 -3.45
N LEU A 144 1.26 10.95 -2.81
CA LEU A 144 0.25 9.99 -2.37
C LEU A 144 -0.40 9.27 -3.56
N VAL A 145 -0.67 9.96 -4.68
CA VAL A 145 -1.13 9.30 -5.92
C VAL A 145 -0.09 8.32 -6.42
N LYS A 146 1.17 8.73 -6.54
CA LYS A 146 2.28 7.86 -7.01
C LYS A 146 2.48 6.64 -6.10
N LEU A 147 2.35 6.83 -4.79
CA LEU A 147 2.38 5.74 -3.82
C LEU A 147 1.21 4.78 -4.00
N SER A 148 -0.02 5.30 -4.12
CA SER A 148 -1.22 4.50 -4.35
C SER A 148 -1.12 3.66 -5.63
N GLU A 149 -0.60 4.23 -6.71
CA GLU A 149 -0.38 3.52 -7.98
C GLU A 149 0.71 2.44 -7.85
N SER A 150 1.81 2.75 -7.16
CA SER A 150 2.91 1.81 -6.96
C SER A 150 2.49 0.61 -6.11
N VAL A 151 1.73 0.84 -5.03
CA VAL A 151 1.16 -0.24 -4.20
C VAL A 151 0.13 -1.05 -4.96
N ALA A 152 -0.73 -0.42 -5.78
CA ALA A 152 -1.67 -1.14 -6.63
C ALA A 152 -0.96 -2.04 -7.67
N GLY A 153 0.16 -1.57 -8.23
CA GLY A 153 1.03 -2.36 -9.10
C GLY A 153 1.64 -3.56 -8.37
N LEU A 154 2.22 -3.33 -7.19
CA LEU A 154 2.79 -4.37 -6.34
C LEU A 154 1.75 -5.43 -5.94
N LEU A 155 0.53 -5.01 -5.58
CA LEU A 155 -0.56 -5.92 -5.22
C LEU A 155 -0.95 -6.82 -6.39
N LYS A 156 -1.07 -6.27 -7.60
CA LYS A 156 -1.36 -7.06 -8.81
C LYS A 156 -0.25 -8.08 -9.10
N ALA A 157 1.01 -7.68 -8.95
CA ALA A 157 2.14 -8.59 -9.15
C ALA A 157 2.14 -9.73 -8.10
N ALA A 158 1.94 -9.42 -6.82
CA ALA A 158 1.82 -10.42 -5.76
C ALA A 158 0.66 -11.40 -6.00
N GLN A 159 -0.50 -10.91 -6.47
CA GLN A 159 -1.64 -11.74 -6.85
C GLN A 159 -1.31 -12.68 -8.02
N ALA A 160 -0.58 -12.18 -9.02
CA ALA A 160 -0.19 -12.98 -10.19
C ALA A 160 0.76 -14.12 -9.80
N ILE A 161 1.76 -13.85 -8.95
CA ILE A 161 2.69 -14.88 -8.45
C ILE A 161 1.93 -15.96 -7.69
N LEU A 162 1.07 -15.58 -6.74
CA LEU A 162 0.27 -16.56 -5.99
C LEU A 162 -0.63 -17.38 -6.94
N ALA A 163 -1.29 -16.74 -7.90
CA ALA A 163 -2.13 -17.43 -8.88
C ALA A 163 -1.32 -18.42 -9.72
N ASN A 164 -0.09 -18.09 -10.09
CA ASN A 164 0.81 -19.00 -10.82
C ASN A 164 1.25 -20.18 -9.95
N SER A 165 1.64 -19.94 -8.69
CA SER A 165 1.99 -21.03 -7.76
C SER A 165 0.81 -21.97 -7.51
N VAL A 166 -0.42 -21.47 -7.46
CA VAL A 166 -1.63 -22.30 -7.34
C VAL A 166 -1.88 -23.10 -8.62
N LYS A 167 -1.67 -22.50 -9.81
CA LYS A 167 -1.84 -23.22 -11.09
C LYS A 167 -0.88 -24.40 -11.23
N GLU A 168 0.33 -24.32 -10.68
CA GLU A 168 1.31 -25.43 -10.68
C GLU A 168 0.74 -26.72 -10.08
N LEU A 169 -0.27 -26.66 -9.19
CA LEU A 169 -0.95 -27.85 -8.65
C LEU A 169 -1.64 -28.71 -9.72
N THR A 170 -2.02 -28.10 -10.83
CA THR A 170 -2.78 -28.74 -11.92
C THR A 170 -2.03 -28.81 -13.24
N SER A 171 -0.82 -28.25 -13.29
CA SER A 171 0.02 -28.26 -14.48
C SER A 171 0.86 -29.54 -14.55
N PRO A 172 1.05 -30.14 -15.73
CA PRO A 172 1.99 -31.24 -15.90
C PRO A 172 3.42 -30.78 -15.57
N VAL A 173 4.23 -31.67 -14.98
CA VAL A 173 5.64 -31.39 -14.70
C VAL A 173 6.36 -31.21 -16.03
N VAL A 174 7.02 -30.06 -16.21
CA VAL A 174 7.94 -29.87 -17.34
C VAL A 174 9.09 -30.85 -17.11
N ALA A 175 9.15 -31.92 -17.90
CA ALA A 175 10.31 -32.79 -17.93
C ALA A 175 11.50 -31.96 -18.44
N GLU A 176 12.49 -31.73 -17.58
CA GLU A 176 13.79 -31.22 -18.01
C GLU A 176 14.38 -32.23 -19.00
N SER A 177 14.66 -31.77 -20.23
CA SER A 177 15.26 -32.57 -21.31
C SER A 177 16.77 -32.65 -21.18
#